data_AF-A0A813I8S5-F1
#
_entry.id   AF-A0A813I8S5-F1
#
_cell.length_a   1.000
_cell.length_b   1.000
_cell.length_c   1.000
_cell.angle_alpha   90.00
_cell.angle_beta   90.00
_cell.angle_gamma   90.00
#
_symmetry.space_group_name_H-M   'P 1'
#
loop_
_entity.id
_entity.type
_entity.pdbx_description
1 polymer ?
#
loop_
_entity_poly.entity_id
_entity_poly.type
_entity_poly.pdbx_seq_one_letter_code
_entity_poly.pdbx_strand_id
1 'polypeptide(L)'
;NTLLFTSHSEDFMNGVCTNIMQLTQKGELVTWSGNYDAYAKAKAELEKNQLARWKKETDDIQHLQAFIRSCGTYKDMLIQAASKQKIIDKMTEAGLAEKPEQDPTYAFSFPDSEKISPPVLAFGNVSFSYSGKKEDHLYENLELGVDLDSRIALVGPNGAGKSTLLKLMLQQIEPTEGEVKRSGKLRIGHYNQHSEAVLDLDRSPMEFLKELYPEGIITTEGKRRLEDQEWRGRLGTFGITGEFQTRKMKTMSDGMKTRVVMLLISLVNPHVLLLDEPTNHLDMQCIDALAVAINKFTGGLVLVSHDFRLISQVAGQIWVCDKKTIAPWKGDIQSYKQHLKKEVMKKFKA
;
A
#
# COMPACT_ATOMS: atom_id res chain seq x y z
N ASN A 1 -8.59 27.51 20.69
CA ASN A 1 -8.22 27.30 19.27
C ASN A 1 -8.58 25.88 18.88
N THR A 2 -9.38 25.71 17.83
CA THR A 2 -9.83 24.40 17.32
C THR A 2 -9.14 24.16 15.97
N LEU A 3 -8.51 23.00 15.81
CA LEU A 3 -7.85 22.59 14.57
C LEU A 3 -8.62 21.40 13.99
N LEU A 4 -9.08 21.55 12.74
CA LEU A 4 -9.71 20.47 11.97
C LEU A 4 -8.87 20.23 10.72
N PHE A 5 -8.45 18.99 10.51
CA PHE A 5 -7.66 18.58 9.35
C PHE A 5 -7.95 17.12 9.00
N THR A 6 -7.66 16.74 7.76
CA THR A 6 -7.67 15.35 7.28
C THR A 6 -6.23 14.84 7.20
N SER A 7 -5.98 13.62 7.67
CA SER A 7 -4.65 13.00 7.59
C SER A 7 -4.78 11.49 7.39
N HIS A 8 -3.87 10.93 6.61
CA HIS A 8 -3.68 9.49 6.46
C HIS A 8 -2.46 8.97 7.25
N SER A 9 -1.75 9.84 7.99
CA SER A 9 -0.60 9.45 8.80
C SER A 9 -1.03 9.16 10.24
N GLU A 10 -0.93 7.88 10.63
CA GLU A 10 -1.20 7.43 12.00
C GLU A 10 -0.28 8.12 13.01
N ASP A 11 1.02 8.18 12.73
CA ASP A 11 2.00 8.80 13.63
C ASP A 11 1.70 10.28 13.90
N PHE A 12 1.28 11.01 12.86
CA PHE A 12 0.86 12.41 13.00
C PHE A 12 -0.44 12.54 13.82
N MET A 13 -1.46 11.72 13.50
CA MET A 13 -2.73 11.74 14.23
C MET A 13 -2.53 11.35 15.70
N ASN A 14 -1.66 10.40 15.99
CA ASN A 14 -1.32 10.00 17.36
C ASN A 14 -0.62 11.10 18.16
N GLY A 15 0.18 11.95 17.50
CA GLY A 15 0.88 13.04 18.14
C GLY A 15 0.06 14.32 18.34
N VAL A 16 -1.00 14.53 17.55
CA VAL A 16 -1.71 15.82 17.46
C VAL A 16 -3.19 15.73 17.83
N CYS A 17 -3.89 14.65 17.48
CA CYS A 17 -5.34 14.56 17.62
C CYS A 17 -5.77 14.26 19.07
N THR A 18 -6.80 14.98 19.52
CA THR A 18 -7.55 14.66 20.76
C THR A 18 -8.86 13.94 20.49
N ASN A 19 -9.37 14.04 19.26
CA ASN A 19 -10.61 13.43 18.80
C ASN A 19 -10.42 12.98 17.35
N ILE A 20 -11.06 11.87 16.98
CA ILE A 20 -11.09 11.32 15.62
C ILE A 20 -12.52 11.39 15.09
N MET A 21 -12.70 11.92 13.89
CA MET A 21 -14.00 11.92 13.19
C MET A 21 -13.93 10.94 12.02
N GLN A 22 -14.69 9.85 12.09
CA GLN A 22 -14.74 8.83 11.06
C GLN A 22 -15.98 9.06 10.17
N LEU A 23 -15.78 9.18 8.86
CA LEU A 23 -16.86 9.09 7.88
C LEU A 23 -17.13 7.62 7.55
N THR A 24 -18.31 7.11 7.88
CA THR A 24 -18.72 5.71 7.62
C THR A 24 -19.13 5.51 6.17
N GLN A 25 -19.20 4.26 5.68
CA GLN A 25 -19.63 4.00 4.30
C GLN A 25 -21.11 4.37 4.06
N LYS A 26 -21.90 4.44 5.14
CA LYS A 26 -23.27 4.97 5.13
C LYS A 26 -23.35 6.50 5.02
N GLY A 27 -22.21 7.18 5.00
CA GLY A 27 -22.14 8.64 4.93
C GLY A 27 -22.35 9.36 6.26
N GLU A 28 -22.22 8.66 7.38
CA GLU A 28 -22.39 9.22 8.72
C GLU A 28 -21.04 9.62 9.33
N LEU A 29 -21.01 10.72 10.06
CA LEU A 29 -19.79 11.20 10.72
C LEU A 29 -19.84 10.83 12.22
N VAL A 30 -19.05 9.83 12.61
CA VAL A 30 -18.97 9.33 13.99
C VAL A 30 -17.72 9.88 14.67
N THR A 31 -17.89 10.47 15.85
CA THR A 31 -16.77 11.06 16.61
C THR A 31 -16.32 10.14 17.73
N TRP A 32 -15.01 9.99 17.86
CA TRP A 32 -14.33 9.18 18.86
C TRP A 32 -13.41 10.08 19.70
N SER A 33 -13.38 9.85 21.00
CA SER A 33 -12.50 10.56 21.93
C SER A 33 -11.15 9.85 22.02
N GLY A 34 -10.06 10.61 22.01
CA GLY A 34 -8.70 10.10 22.05
C GLY A 34 -7.96 10.24 20.72
N ASN A 35 -6.75 9.69 20.70
CA ASN A 35 -5.89 9.66 19.53
C ASN A 35 -6.25 8.50 18.59
N TYR A 36 -5.52 8.33 17.49
CA TYR A 36 -5.81 7.31 16.49
C TYR A 36 -5.72 5.88 17.06
N ASP A 37 -4.73 5.58 17.91
CA ASP A 37 -4.59 4.25 18.53
C ASP A 37 -5.77 3.88 19.42
N ALA A 38 -6.25 4.83 20.23
CA ALA A 38 -7.41 4.62 21.08
C ALA A 38 -8.67 4.37 20.24
N TYR A 39 -8.86 5.17 19.18
CA TYR A 39 -9.92 4.99 18.21
C TYR A 39 -9.85 3.61 17.53
N ALA A 40 -8.69 3.22 16.99
CA ALA A 40 -8.53 1.98 16.25
C ALA A 40 -8.82 0.74 17.12
N LYS A 41 -8.36 0.75 18.38
CA LYS A 41 -8.68 -0.32 19.35
C LYS A 41 -10.17 -0.36 19.68
N ALA A 42 -10.77 0.78 20.00
CA ALA A 42 -12.18 0.85 20.35
C ALA A 42 -13.08 0.42 19.18
N LYS A 43 -12.75 0.85 17.95
CA LYS A 43 -13.43 0.43 16.72
C LYS A 43 -13.33 -1.08 16.51
N ALA A 44 -12.12 -1.65 16.60
CA ALA A 44 -11.91 -3.08 16.42
C ALA A 44 -12.67 -3.93 17.46
N GLU A 45 -12.72 -3.50 18.72
CA GLU A 45 -13.51 -4.16 19.77
C GLU A 45 -15.01 -4.08 19.49
N LEU A 46 -15.51 -2.91 19.09
CA LEU A 46 -16.92 -2.71 18.72
C LEU A 46 -17.32 -3.61 17.56
N GLU A 47 -16.53 -3.64 16.48
CA GLU A 47 -16.77 -4.47 15.30
C GLU A 47 -16.72 -5.96 15.63
N LYS A 48 -15.77 -6.39 16.48
CA LYS A 48 -15.69 -7.78 16.94
C LYS A 48 -16.94 -8.19 17.71
N ASN A 49 -17.44 -7.33 18.59
CA ASN A 49 -18.66 -7.58 19.36
C ASN A 49 -19.90 -7.63 18.46
N GLN A 50 -20.02 -6.70 17.51
CA GLN A 50 -21.10 -6.70 16.52
C GLN A 50 -21.06 -7.96 15.65
N LEU A 51 -19.89 -8.36 15.17
CA LEU A 51 -19.72 -9.56 14.34
C LEU A 51 -20.11 -10.83 15.12
N ALA A 52 -19.69 -10.95 16.38
CA ALA A 52 -20.04 -12.08 17.22
C ALA A 52 -21.55 -12.17 17.47
N ARG A 53 -22.20 -11.02 17.70
CA ARG A 53 -23.66 -10.94 17.87
C ARG A 53 -24.40 -11.31 16.59
N TRP A 54 -23.99 -10.73 15.46
CA TRP A 54 -24.55 -11.04 14.13
C TRP A 54 -24.43 -12.53 13.82
N LYS A 55 -23.25 -13.12 14.04
CA LYS A 55 -23.01 -14.54 13.80
C LYS A 55 -23.92 -15.42 14.66
N LYS A 56 -24.02 -15.11 15.96
CA LYS A 56 -24.90 -15.85 16.88
C LYS A 56 -26.37 -15.79 16.44
N GLU A 57 -26.88 -14.60 16.16
CA GLU A 57 -28.27 -14.42 15.71
C GLU A 57 -28.53 -15.13 14.38
N THR A 58 -27.57 -15.09 13.45
CA THR A 58 -27.65 -15.79 12.16
C THR A 58 -27.63 -17.31 12.33
N ASP A 59 -26.73 -17.84 13.16
CA ASP A 59 -26.61 -19.28 13.44
C ASP A 59 -27.88 -19.80 14.14
N ASP A 60 -28.43 -19.04 15.10
CA ASP A 60 -29.68 -19.35 15.80
C ASP A 60 -30.86 -19.41 14.81
N ILE A 61 -30.98 -18.41 13.91
CA ILE A 61 -32.02 -18.40 12.87
C ILE A 61 -31.85 -19.59 11.91
N GLN A 62 -30.63 -19.88 11.45
CA GLN A 62 -30.36 -21.01 10.56
C GLN A 62 -30.73 -22.34 11.22
N HIS A 63 -30.41 -22.52 12.50
CA HIS A 63 -30.75 -23.72 13.26
C HIS A 63 -32.28 -23.86 13.46
N LEU A 64 -32.97 -22.77 13.81
CA LEU A 64 -34.43 -22.77 13.92
C LEU A 64 -35.10 -23.07 12.58
N GLN A 65 -34.62 -22.49 11.48
CA GLN A 65 -35.13 -22.77 10.13
C GLN A 65 -34.84 -24.21 9.69
N ALA A 66 -33.68 -24.77 10.03
CA ALA A 66 -33.36 -26.18 9.77
C ALA A 66 -34.33 -27.11 10.52
N PHE A 67 -34.65 -26.80 11.78
CA PHE A 67 -35.64 -27.55 12.55
C PHE A 67 -37.05 -27.44 11.97
N ILE A 68 -37.48 -26.25 11.55
CA ILE A 68 -38.79 -26.07 10.90
C ILE A 68 -38.86 -26.89 9.60
N ARG A 69 -37.78 -26.92 8.82
CA ARG A 69 -37.70 -27.71 7.58
C ARG A 69 -37.69 -29.23 7.83
N SER A 70 -37.15 -29.69 8.96
CA SER A 70 -37.14 -31.12 9.30
C SER A 70 -38.44 -31.61 9.92
N CYS A 71 -39.35 -30.72 10.31
CA CYS A 71 -40.68 -31.09 10.77
C CYS A 71 -41.53 -31.59 9.60
N GLY A 72 -41.90 -32.88 9.64
CA GLY A 72 -42.82 -33.50 8.69
C GLY A 72 -44.30 -33.16 8.97
N THR A 73 -45.21 -34.09 8.71
CA THR A 73 -46.68 -33.91 8.84
C THR A 73 -47.24 -34.19 10.24
N TYR A 74 -46.40 -34.52 11.23
CA TYR A 74 -46.84 -34.83 12.59
C TYR A 74 -47.36 -33.58 13.32
N LYS A 75 -48.59 -33.66 13.86
CA LYS A 75 -49.28 -32.54 14.52
C LYS A 75 -48.47 -31.86 15.63
N ASP A 76 -47.79 -32.63 16.47
CA ASP A 76 -47.02 -32.05 17.59
C ASP A 76 -45.76 -31.31 17.12
N MET A 77 -45.11 -31.81 16.06
CA MET A 77 -43.97 -31.14 15.43
C MET A 77 -44.39 -29.85 14.70
N LEU A 78 -45.59 -29.83 14.10
CA LEU A 78 -46.13 -28.61 13.46
C LEU A 78 -46.39 -27.49 14.48
N ILE A 79 -46.86 -27.83 15.69
CA ILE A 79 -47.04 -26.85 16.78
C ILE A 79 -45.68 -26.31 17.24
N GLN A 80 -44.66 -27.17 17.36
CA GLN A 80 -43.30 -26.75 17.70
C GLN A 80 -42.66 -25.90 16.62
N ALA A 81 -42.87 -26.24 15.33
CA ALA A 81 -42.41 -25.45 14.20
C ALA A 81 -43.05 -24.06 14.19
N ALA A 82 -44.36 -23.95 14.41
CA ALA A 82 -45.06 -22.67 14.52
C ALA A 82 -44.57 -21.82 15.70
N SER A 83 -44.27 -22.45 16.85
CA SER A 83 -43.67 -21.76 17.99
C SER A 83 -42.28 -21.22 17.68
N LYS A 84 -41.43 -21.99 16.97
CA LYS A 84 -40.08 -21.56 16.58
C LYS A 84 -40.11 -20.49 15.48
N GLN A 85 -41.09 -20.54 14.57
CA GLN A 85 -41.32 -19.48 13.59
C GLN A 85 -41.60 -18.14 14.28
N LYS A 86 -42.47 -18.13 15.32
CA LYS A 86 -42.72 -16.92 16.12
C LYS A 86 -41.47 -16.38 16.81
N ILE A 87 -40.49 -17.23 17.16
CA ILE A 87 -39.21 -16.78 17.74
C ILE A 87 -38.38 -16.07 16.68
N ILE A 88 -38.31 -16.61 15.45
CA ILE A 88 -37.64 -15.97 14.31
C ILE A 88 -38.32 -14.62 13.99
N ASP A 89 -39.65 -14.59 13.96
CA ASP A 89 -40.41 -13.37 13.67
C ASP A 89 -40.13 -12.29 14.71
N LYS A 90 -40.13 -12.63 16.01
CA LYS A 90 -39.75 -11.71 17.10
C LYS A 90 -38.30 -11.23 17.02
N MET A 91 -37.36 -12.12 16.66
CA MET A 91 -35.96 -11.74 16.46
C MET A 91 -35.81 -10.76 15.29
N THR A 92 -36.61 -10.95 14.24
CA THR A 92 -36.61 -10.07 13.06
C THR A 92 -37.24 -8.72 13.37
N GLU A 93 -38.37 -8.68 14.10
CA GLU A 93 -39.04 -7.46 14.54
C GLU A 93 -38.19 -6.62 15.51
N ALA A 94 -37.37 -7.27 16.35
CA ALA A 94 -36.47 -6.58 17.28
C ALA A 94 -35.28 -5.89 16.59
N GLY A 95 -35.11 -6.09 15.28
CA GLY A 95 -33.96 -5.62 14.51
C GLY A 95 -32.77 -6.54 14.72
N LEU A 96 -32.47 -7.37 13.72
CA LEU A 96 -31.27 -8.21 13.73
C LEU A 96 -30.03 -7.33 13.77
N ALA A 97 -29.01 -7.80 14.48
CA ALA A 97 -27.70 -7.19 14.42
C ALA A 97 -27.29 -7.05 12.95
N GLU A 98 -26.81 -5.88 12.56
CA GLU A 98 -26.27 -5.71 11.23
C GLU A 98 -24.89 -6.37 11.18
N LYS A 99 -24.57 -6.99 10.03
CA LYS A 99 -23.20 -7.44 9.79
C LYS A 99 -22.32 -6.19 9.78
N PRO A 100 -21.30 -6.09 10.64
CA PRO A 100 -20.43 -4.92 10.64
C PRO A 100 -19.79 -4.77 9.26
N GLU A 101 -19.85 -3.55 8.73
CA GLU A 101 -19.13 -3.18 7.51
C GLU A 101 -17.64 -3.37 7.78
N GLN A 102 -17.01 -4.28 7.05
CA GLN A 102 -15.58 -4.47 7.14
C GLN A 102 -14.91 -3.49 6.18
N ASP A 103 -13.86 -2.84 6.67
CA ASP A 103 -13.00 -2.05 5.80
C ASP A 103 -12.46 -2.97 4.68
N PRO A 104 -12.38 -2.46 3.43
CA PRO A 104 -11.91 -3.27 2.32
C PRO A 104 -10.48 -3.76 2.60
N THR A 105 -10.27 -5.07 2.43
CA THR A 105 -8.94 -5.66 2.52
C THR A 105 -8.33 -5.71 1.13
N TYR A 106 -7.12 -5.15 1.01
CA TYR A 106 -6.35 -5.20 -0.22
C TYR A 106 -5.23 -6.22 -0.07
N ALA A 107 -4.97 -6.97 -1.13
CA ALA A 107 -4.00 -8.05 -1.11
C ALA A 107 -2.96 -7.82 -2.19
N PHE A 108 -2.25 -6.69 -2.14
CA PHE A 108 -1.19 -6.41 -3.09
C PHE A 108 -0.19 -7.56 -3.11
N SER A 109 0.32 -7.86 -4.30
CA SER A 109 1.28 -8.93 -4.50
C SER A 109 2.23 -8.55 -5.62
N PHE A 110 3.53 -8.64 -5.31
CA PHE A 110 4.59 -8.58 -6.29
C PHE A 110 5.09 -10.01 -6.53
N PRO A 111 5.32 -10.41 -7.79
CA PRO A 111 5.87 -11.72 -8.09
C PRO A 111 7.28 -11.88 -7.53
N ASP A 112 7.67 -13.11 -7.23
CA ASP A 112 9.03 -13.41 -6.77
C ASP A 112 10.08 -13.10 -7.83
N SER A 113 11.20 -12.54 -7.39
CA SER A 113 12.30 -12.22 -8.30
C SER A 113 13.14 -13.47 -8.58
N GLU A 114 13.46 -13.68 -9.86
CA GLU A 114 14.49 -14.64 -10.25
C GLU A 114 15.86 -14.23 -9.69
N LYS A 115 16.74 -15.20 -9.44
CA LYS A 115 18.11 -14.89 -8.99
C LYS A 115 18.92 -14.32 -10.15
N ILE A 116 19.57 -13.19 -9.90
CA ILE A 116 20.55 -12.57 -10.80
C ILE A 116 21.92 -12.53 -10.13
N SER A 117 22.99 -12.68 -10.91
CA SER A 117 24.36 -12.61 -10.41
C SER A 117 24.72 -11.18 -9.98
N PRO A 118 25.36 -10.99 -8.82
CA PRO A 118 25.91 -9.70 -8.42
C PRO A 118 27.01 -9.21 -9.38
N PRO A 119 27.28 -7.89 -9.45
CA PRO A 119 26.55 -6.81 -8.77
C PRO A 119 25.20 -6.54 -9.44
N VAL A 120 24.15 -6.39 -8.63
CA VAL A 120 22.82 -6.06 -9.15
C VAL A 120 22.78 -4.63 -9.63
N LEU A 121 23.10 -3.69 -8.74
CA LEU A 121 23.25 -2.27 -9.05
C LEU A 121 24.31 -1.66 -8.13
N ALA A 122 25.35 -1.06 -8.70
CA ALA A 122 26.49 -0.52 -7.98
C ALA A 122 26.91 0.85 -8.51
N PHE A 123 27.13 1.79 -7.60
CA PHE A 123 27.71 3.11 -7.85
C PHE A 123 29.19 3.06 -7.47
N GLY A 124 30.07 3.41 -8.41
CA GLY A 124 31.51 3.52 -8.18
C GLY A 124 31.99 4.96 -8.38
N ASN A 125 32.40 5.60 -7.28
CA ASN A 125 32.91 6.97 -7.25
C ASN A 125 32.01 8.00 -7.96
N VAL A 126 30.69 7.87 -7.80
CA VAL A 126 29.73 8.66 -8.57
C VAL A 126 29.61 10.08 -8.02
N SER A 127 29.89 11.07 -8.87
CA SER A 127 29.55 12.47 -8.62
C SER A 127 28.55 12.96 -9.67
N PHE A 128 27.64 13.85 -9.28
CA PHE A 128 26.60 14.32 -10.20
C PHE A 128 26.21 15.78 -9.95
N SER A 129 26.05 16.53 -11.04
CA SER A 129 25.38 17.84 -11.09
C SER A 129 24.55 17.94 -12.37
N TYR A 130 23.41 18.66 -12.31
CA TYR A 130 22.62 18.94 -13.51
C TYR A 130 23.31 19.92 -14.47
N SER A 131 24.16 20.81 -13.96
CA SER A 131 24.92 21.77 -14.78
C SER A 131 26.19 21.15 -15.39
N GLY A 132 26.60 19.96 -14.95
CA GLY A 132 27.88 19.34 -15.28
C GLY A 132 29.10 20.00 -14.60
N LYS A 133 28.89 21.03 -13.76
CA LYS A 133 29.96 21.73 -13.05
C LYS A 133 30.19 21.15 -11.67
N LYS A 134 31.47 21.01 -11.30
CA LYS A 134 31.88 20.49 -9.99
C LYS A 134 31.34 21.28 -8.80
N GLU A 135 31.25 22.59 -8.95
CA GLU A 135 30.75 23.52 -7.94
C GLU A 135 29.29 23.20 -7.53
N ASP A 136 28.50 22.75 -8.50
CA ASP A 136 27.07 22.44 -8.36
C ASP A 136 26.82 20.94 -8.08
N HIS A 137 27.86 20.19 -7.69
CA HIS A 137 27.70 18.78 -7.34
C HIS A 137 26.64 18.62 -6.27
N LEU A 138 25.57 17.90 -6.65
CA LEU A 138 24.56 17.38 -5.77
C LEU A 138 25.11 16.19 -5.00
N TYR A 139 25.98 15.41 -5.64
CA TYR A 139 26.65 14.25 -5.08
C TYR A 139 28.15 14.30 -5.36
N GLU A 140 28.95 13.91 -4.37
CA GLU A 140 30.40 13.78 -4.49
C GLU A 140 30.83 12.38 -4.02
N ASN A 141 31.52 11.66 -4.91
CA ASN A 141 32.17 10.38 -4.64
C ASN A 141 31.28 9.31 -3.95
N LEU A 142 30.08 9.07 -4.50
CA LEU A 142 29.18 8.04 -3.98
C LEU A 142 29.67 6.63 -4.29
N GLU A 143 29.77 5.81 -3.25
CA GLU A 143 29.98 4.37 -3.31
C GLU A 143 28.82 3.65 -2.63
N LEU A 144 27.94 3.04 -3.44
CA LEU A 144 26.70 2.43 -2.96
C LEU A 144 26.41 1.15 -3.75
N GLY A 145 25.83 0.16 -3.08
CA GLY A 145 25.37 -1.09 -3.71
C GLY A 145 23.93 -1.40 -3.33
N VAL A 146 23.15 -1.87 -4.29
CA VAL A 146 21.80 -2.40 -4.08
C VAL A 146 21.79 -3.83 -4.61
N ASP A 147 21.48 -4.77 -3.73
CA ASP A 147 21.36 -6.20 -4.01
C ASP A 147 19.89 -6.66 -3.94
N LEU A 148 19.61 -7.94 -4.27
CA LEU A 148 18.24 -8.48 -4.24
C LEU A 148 17.65 -8.60 -2.82
N ASP A 149 18.48 -8.75 -1.81
CA ASP A 149 18.06 -8.78 -0.40
C ASP A 149 18.04 -7.39 0.24
N SER A 150 18.48 -6.35 -0.49
CA SER A 150 18.51 -4.99 0.04
C SER A 150 17.10 -4.47 0.35
N ARG A 151 16.92 -3.91 1.55
CA ARG A 151 15.71 -3.23 2.00
C ARG A 151 16.06 -1.81 2.46
N ILE A 152 16.19 -0.90 1.50
CA ILE A 152 16.71 0.45 1.74
C ILE A 152 15.57 1.46 1.83
N ALA A 153 15.56 2.27 2.88
CA ALA A 153 14.80 3.52 2.93
C ALA A 153 15.73 4.71 2.72
N LEU A 154 15.46 5.53 1.71
CA LEU A 154 16.20 6.75 1.41
C LEU A 154 15.47 7.96 2.01
N VAL A 155 16.11 8.58 3.00
CA VAL A 155 15.58 9.73 3.75
C VAL A 155 16.48 10.94 3.58
N GLY A 156 15.94 12.13 3.76
CA GLY A 156 16.68 13.39 3.64
C GLY A 156 15.76 14.56 3.32
N PRO A 157 16.26 15.81 3.43
CA PRO A 157 15.44 16.99 3.19
C PRO A 157 14.91 17.06 1.75
N ASN A 158 13.89 17.88 1.55
CA ASN A 158 13.36 18.15 0.21
C ASN A 158 14.44 18.88 -0.61
N GLY A 159 14.63 18.45 -1.86
CA GLY A 159 15.71 18.96 -2.70
C GLY A 159 17.09 18.34 -2.44
N ALA A 160 17.25 17.42 -1.49
CA ALA A 160 18.53 16.75 -1.23
C ALA A 160 19.03 15.85 -2.39
N GLY A 161 18.16 15.54 -3.34
CA GLY A 161 18.49 14.74 -4.52
C GLY A 161 17.90 13.33 -4.58
N LYS A 162 17.08 12.91 -3.61
CA LYS A 162 16.51 11.54 -3.53
C LYS A 162 15.99 11.01 -4.88
N SER A 163 15.11 11.77 -5.56
CA SER A 163 14.60 11.39 -6.88
C SER A 163 15.68 11.42 -7.98
N THR A 164 16.70 12.27 -7.86
CA THR A 164 17.87 12.26 -8.76
C THR A 164 18.67 10.95 -8.61
N LEU A 165 18.85 10.45 -7.39
CA LEU A 165 19.47 9.13 -7.19
C LEU A 165 18.67 8.03 -7.89
N LEU A 166 17.34 8.03 -7.75
CA LEU A 166 16.49 7.05 -8.45
C LEU A 166 16.64 7.16 -9.98
N LYS A 167 16.72 8.37 -10.54
CA LYS A 167 16.99 8.57 -11.98
C LYS A 167 18.35 8.01 -12.41
N LEU A 168 19.39 8.13 -11.57
CA LEU A 168 20.70 7.50 -11.81
C LEU A 168 20.59 5.96 -11.77
N MET A 169 19.86 5.39 -10.79
CA MET A 169 19.61 3.93 -10.72
C MET A 169 18.89 3.40 -11.97
N LEU A 170 17.96 4.20 -12.52
CA LEU A 170 17.22 3.88 -13.73
C LEU A 170 18.02 4.08 -15.03
N GLN A 171 19.22 4.68 -14.95
CA GLN A 171 20.01 5.15 -16.10
C GLN A 171 19.23 6.14 -17.00
N GLN A 172 18.37 6.98 -16.40
CA GLN A 172 17.69 8.08 -17.10
C GLN A 172 18.57 9.32 -17.23
N ILE A 173 19.58 9.43 -16.37
CA ILE A 173 20.61 10.46 -16.36
C ILE A 173 21.97 9.79 -16.14
N GLU A 174 23.02 10.38 -16.68
CA GLU A 174 24.39 9.89 -16.54
C GLU A 174 25.12 10.62 -15.39
N PRO A 175 26.00 9.93 -14.65
CA PRO A 175 26.83 10.58 -13.66
C PRO A 175 27.81 11.57 -14.33
N THR A 176 28.16 12.65 -13.63
CA THR A 176 29.18 13.60 -14.12
C THR A 176 30.59 13.02 -13.99
N GLU A 177 30.84 12.28 -12.91
CA GLU A 177 32.07 11.51 -12.68
C GLU A 177 31.70 10.13 -12.12
N GLY A 178 32.55 9.13 -12.32
CA GLY A 178 32.32 7.76 -11.86
C GLY A 178 31.38 6.97 -12.78
N GLU A 179 30.86 5.86 -12.28
CA GLU A 179 30.00 4.95 -13.07
C GLU A 179 28.88 4.30 -12.26
N VAL A 180 27.75 4.04 -12.93
CA VAL A 180 26.64 3.24 -12.39
C VAL A 180 26.56 1.93 -13.16
N LYS A 181 26.99 0.83 -12.52
CA LYS A 181 26.97 -0.52 -13.07
C LYS A 181 25.66 -1.22 -12.69
N ARG A 182 25.01 -1.86 -13.64
CA ARG A 182 23.84 -2.72 -13.40
C ARG A 182 23.93 -4.02 -14.17
N SER A 183 23.34 -5.08 -13.62
CA SER A 183 23.18 -6.34 -14.34
C SER A 183 22.29 -6.15 -15.58
N GLY A 184 22.69 -6.68 -16.74
CA GLY A 184 21.90 -6.55 -17.99
C GLY A 184 20.53 -7.23 -17.94
N LYS A 185 20.31 -8.15 -17.00
CA LYS A 185 19.01 -8.81 -16.77
C LYS A 185 18.14 -8.06 -15.74
N LEU A 186 18.64 -7.01 -15.12
CA LEU A 186 17.94 -6.26 -14.08
C LEU A 186 16.65 -5.66 -14.65
N ARG A 187 15.54 -5.99 -14.01
CA ARG A 187 14.21 -5.38 -14.26
C ARG A 187 13.85 -4.58 -13.03
N ILE A 188 13.53 -3.31 -13.24
CA ILE A 188 13.20 -2.39 -12.15
C ILE A 188 11.72 -2.04 -12.24
N GLY A 189 11.00 -2.26 -11.15
CA GLY A 189 9.65 -1.76 -10.97
C GLY A 189 9.71 -0.38 -10.33
N HIS A 190 9.38 0.67 -11.08
CA HIS A 190 9.52 2.05 -10.63
C HIS A 190 8.16 2.71 -10.42
N TYR A 191 7.92 3.20 -9.22
CA TYR A 191 6.80 4.07 -8.88
C TYR A 191 7.31 5.47 -8.59
N ASN A 192 6.68 6.50 -9.16
CA ASN A 192 6.89 7.89 -8.80
C ASN A 192 5.59 8.69 -8.87
N GLN A 193 5.64 9.96 -8.45
CA GLN A 193 4.50 10.87 -8.45
C GLN A 193 3.88 11.12 -9.84
N HIS A 194 4.61 10.83 -10.92
CA HIS A 194 4.12 10.99 -12.29
C HIS A 194 3.70 9.65 -12.93
N SER A 195 3.74 8.53 -12.19
CA SER A 195 3.42 7.22 -12.75
C SER A 195 1.98 7.10 -13.23
N GLU A 196 1.06 7.90 -12.69
CA GLU A 196 -0.33 7.96 -13.18
C GLU A 196 -0.44 8.52 -14.60
N ALA A 197 0.54 9.31 -15.07
CA ALA A 197 0.56 9.85 -16.43
C ALA A 197 0.75 8.77 -17.51
N VAL A 198 1.17 7.56 -17.12
CA VAL A 198 1.25 6.39 -18.01
C VAL A 198 -0.13 5.83 -18.34
N LEU A 199 -1.15 6.15 -17.54
CA LEU A 199 -2.50 5.63 -17.73
C LEU A 199 -3.24 6.40 -18.83
N ASP A 200 -3.89 5.66 -19.74
CA ASP A 200 -4.88 6.25 -20.66
C ASP A 200 -6.24 6.39 -19.96
N LEU A 201 -6.53 7.60 -19.48
CA LEU A 201 -7.72 7.88 -18.69
C LEU A 201 -9.05 7.70 -19.46
N ASP A 202 -9.02 7.67 -20.79
CA ASP A 202 -10.22 7.46 -21.61
C ASP A 202 -10.56 5.98 -21.84
N ARG A 203 -9.69 5.07 -21.39
CA ARG A 203 -9.88 3.61 -21.40
C ARG A 203 -10.29 3.08 -20.04
N SER A 204 -10.94 1.93 -20.02
CA SER A 204 -11.10 1.16 -18.78
C SER A 204 -9.81 0.42 -18.41
N PRO A 205 -9.59 0.06 -17.13
CA PRO A 205 -8.42 -0.73 -16.74
C PRO A 205 -8.29 -2.04 -17.53
N MET A 206 -9.41 -2.72 -17.78
CA MET A 206 -9.41 -3.98 -18.56
C MET A 206 -8.96 -3.76 -20.01
N GLU A 207 -9.50 -2.74 -20.68
CA GLU A 207 -9.11 -2.41 -22.07
C GLU A 207 -7.64 -1.99 -22.12
N PHE A 208 -7.23 -1.11 -21.23
CA PHE A 208 -5.86 -0.61 -21.14
C PHE A 208 -4.84 -1.74 -20.95
N LEU A 209 -5.08 -2.69 -20.04
CA LEU A 209 -4.18 -3.82 -19.82
C LEU A 209 -4.08 -4.74 -21.05
N LYS A 210 -5.20 -5.00 -21.73
CA LYS A 210 -5.21 -5.85 -22.93
C LYS A 210 -4.50 -5.18 -24.11
N GLU A 211 -4.67 -3.87 -24.27
CA GLU A 211 -3.98 -3.08 -25.30
C GLU A 211 -2.48 -2.95 -25.02
N LEU A 212 -2.09 -2.83 -23.74
CA LEU A 212 -0.68 -2.76 -23.33
C LEU A 212 0.03 -4.11 -23.44
N TYR A 213 -0.68 -5.22 -23.21
CA TYR A 213 -0.15 -6.59 -23.26
C TYR A 213 -0.92 -7.49 -24.26
N PRO A 214 -0.94 -7.16 -25.57
CA PRO A 214 -1.71 -7.91 -26.56
C PRO A 214 -1.18 -9.34 -26.76
N GLU A 215 0.13 -9.51 -26.58
CA GLU A 215 0.81 -10.82 -26.61
C GLU A 215 0.85 -11.50 -25.23
N GLY A 216 0.14 -10.95 -24.25
CA GLY A 216 0.14 -11.45 -22.88
C GLY A 216 1.35 -11.03 -22.06
N ILE A 217 1.47 -11.63 -20.88
CA ILE A 217 2.50 -11.32 -19.88
C ILE A 217 3.37 -12.55 -19.60
N ILE A 218 4.52 -12.32 -18.98
CA ILE A 218 5.38 -13.39 -18.48
C ILE A 218 4.79 -13.91 -17.17
N THR A 219 4.50 -15.19 -17.09
CA THR A 219 4.12 -15.90 -15.87
C THR A 219 5.20 -16.91 -15.49
N THR A 220 5.02 -17.62 -14.38
CA THR A 220 5.87 -18.75 -13.96
C THR A 220 5.93 -19.88 -14.99
N GLU A 221 4.92 -19.97 -15.87
CA GLU A 221 4.81 -20.99 -16.93
C GLU A 221 5.33 -20.48 -18.28
N GLY A 222 5.85 -19.25 -18.33
CA GLY A 222 6.32 -18.59 -19.54
C GLY A 222 5.39 -17.47 -20.02
N LYS A 223 5.65 -16.95 -21.22
CA LYS A 223 4.84 -15.86 -21.79
C LYS A 223 3.53 -16.44 -22.33
N ARG A 224 2.39 -15.97 -21.80
CA ARG A 224 1.08 -16.35 -22.33
C ARG A 224 0.06 -15.22 -22.28
N ARG A 225 -0.89 -15.29 -23.20
CA ARG A 225 -2.10 -14.45 -23.18
C ARG A 225 -2.98 -14.87 -22.01
N LEU A 226 -3.53 -13.86 -21.35
CA LEU A 226 -4.45 -14.05 -20.24
C LEU A 226 -5.89 -13.90 -20.74
N GLU A 227 -6.77 -14.75 -20.20
CA GLU A 227 -8.20 -14.61 -20.41
C GLU A 227 -8.77 -13.44 -19.60
N ASP A 228 -9.97 -12.99 -19.98
CA ASP A 228 -10.67 -11.90 -19.31
C ASP A 228 -10.83 -12.12 -17.80
N GLN A 229 -11.15 -13.35 -17.40
CA GLN A 229 -11.32 -13.69 -15.99
C GLN A 229 -10.02 -13.55 -15.19
N GLU A 230 -8.88 -13.84 -15.82
CA GLU A 230 -7.56 -13.71 -15.19
C GLU A 230 -7.16 -12.24 -15.03
N TRP A 231 -7.44 -11.40 -16.04
CA TRP A 231 -7.25 -9.96 -15.92
C TRP A 231 -8.12 -9.35 -14.82
N ARG A 232 -9.39 -9.76 -14.74
CA ARG A 232 -10.30 -9.35 -13.65
C ARG A 232 -9.77 -9.78 -12.29
N GLY A 233 -9.23 -10.99 -12.19
CA GLY A 233 -8.60 -11.50 -10.96
C GLY A 233 -7.44 -10.61 -10.51
N ARG A 234 -6.52 -10.28 -11.42
CA ARG A 234 -5.36 -9.42 -11.14
C ARG A 234 -5.77 -8.00 -10.73
N LEU A 235 -6.73 -7.39 -11.42
CA LEU A 235 -7.30 -6.11 -11.01
C LEU A 235 -7.95 -6.19 -9.63
N GLY A 236 -8.67 -7.27 -9.35
CA GLY A 236 -9.28 -7.53 -8.04
C GLY A 236 -8.27 -7.63 -6.90
N THR A 237 -7.10 -8.25 -7.14
CA THR A 237 -5.99 -8.33 -6.18
C THR A 237 -5.52 -6.94 -5.72
N PHE A 238 -5.53 -5.96 -6.63
CA PHE A 238 -5.21 -4.56 -6.35
C PHE A 238 -6.45 -3.71 -5.97
N GLY A 239 -7.57 -4.34 -5.63
CA GLY A 239 -8.76 -3.65 -5.15
C GLY A 239 -9.59 -2.93 -6.23
N ILE A 240 -9.36 -3.24 -7.51
CA ILE A 240 -10.17 -2.74 -8.62
C ILE A 240 -11.19 -3.81 -8.98
N THR A 241 -12.43 -3.66 -8.51
CA THR A 241 -13.49 -4.69 -8.62
C THR A 241 -14.76 -4.14 -9.25
N GLY A 242 -15.65 -5.04 -9.68
CA GLY A 242 -16.98 -4.70 -10.18
C GLY A 242 -16.95 -3.77 -11.40
N GLU A 243 -17.77 -2.73 -11.38
CA GLU A 243 -17.88 -1.77 -12.49
C GLU A 243 -16.60 -0.97 -12.74
N PHE A 244 -15.73 -0.82 -11.75
CA PHE A 244 -14.49 -0.06 -11.92
C PHE A 244 -13.47 -0.75 -12.84
N GLN A 245 -13.65 -2.04 -13.12
CA GLN A 245 -12.82 -2.74 -14.10
C GLN A 245 -13.17 -2.37 -15.55
N THR A 246 -14.41 -1.95 -15.80
CA THR A 246 -14.95 -1.68 -17.14
C THR A 246 -15.33 -0.21 -17.36
N ARG A 247 -15.40 0.61 -16.31
CA ARG A 247 -15.54 2.07 -16.42
C ARG A 247 -14.22 2.72 -16.80
N LYS A 248 -14.29 3.88 -17.45
CA LYS A 248 -13.12 4.67 -17.86
C LYS A 248 -12.31 5.15 -16.64
N MET A 249 -10.99 5.10 -16.74
CA MET A 249 -10.09 5.47 -15.63
C MET A 249 -10.20 6.94 -15.22
N LYS A 250 -10.70 7.83 -16.08
CA LYS A 250 -10.98 9.24 -15.71
C LYS A 250 -12.02 9.40 -14.60
N THR A 251 -12.87 8.41 -14.36
CA THR A 251 -13.86 8.46 -13.26
C THR A 251 -13.33 7.83 -11.97
N MET A 252 -12.11 7.29 -11.98
CA MET A 252 -11.49 6.68 -10.81
C MET A 252 -10.83 7.75 -9.92
N SER A 253 -10.82 7.51 -8.61
CA SER A 253 -10.03 8.34 -7.69
C SER A 253 -8.53 8.13 -7.92
N ASP A 254 -7.70 9.06 -7.46
CA ASP A 254 -6.24 8.95 -7.61
C ASP A 254 -5.71 7.70 -6.89
N GLY A 255 -6.24 7.36 -5.71
CA GLY A 255 -5.88 6.10 -5.04
C GLY A 255 -6.23 4.85 -5.85
N MET A 256 -7.32 4.87 -6.62
CA MET A 256 -7.64 3.79 -7.55
C MET A 256 -6.66 3.75 -8.74
N LYS A 257 -6.27 4.89 -9.30
CA LYS A 257 -5.27 4.98 -10.38
C LYS A 257 -3.90 4.50 -9.90
N THR A 258 -3.46 4.96 -8.74
CA THR A 258 -2.26 4.48 -8.06
C THR A 258 -2.26 2.95 -7.94
N ARG A 259 -3.38 2.31 -7.58
CA ARG A 259 -3.48 0.85 -7.51
C ARG A 259 -3.36 0.16 -8.87
N VAL A 260 -3.90 0.76 -9.94
CA VAL A 260 -3.67 0.27 -11.32
C VAL A 260 -2.18 0.38 -11.67
N VAL A 261 -1.52 1.47 -11.31
CA VAL A 261 -0.06 1.61 -11.51
C VAL A 261 0.73 0.54 -10.73
N MET A 262 0.36 0.27 -9.48
CA MET A 262 0.99 -0.79 -8.69
C MET A 262 0.84 -2.17 -9.34
N LEU A 263 -0.33 -2.45 -9.94
CA LEU A 263 -0.53 -3.62 -10.78
C LEU A 263 0.43 -3.62 -11.96
N LEU A 264 0.55 -2.53 -12.73
CA LEU A 264 1.49 -2.46 -13.87
C LEU A 264 2.93 -2.77 -13.43
N ILE A 265 3.37 -2.23 -12.29
CA ILE A 265 4.70 -2.50 -11.74
C ILE A 265 4.87 -3.99 -11.44
N SER A 266 3.87 -4.64 -10.85
CA SER A 266 3.91 -6.09 -10.62
C SER A 266 4.01 -6.91 -11.92
N LEU A 267 3.42 -6.43 -13.01
CA LEU A 267 3.44 -7.13 -14.31
C LEU A 267 4.80 -7.09 -15.00
N VAL A 268 5.69 -6.16 -14.61
CA VAL A 268 7.09 -6.09 -15.09
C VAL A 268 7.94 -7.24 -14.55
N ASN A 269 7.43 -7.99 -13.55
CA ASN A 269 8.17 -9.02 -12.83
C ASN A 269 9.53 -8.49 -12.33
N PRO A 270 9.52 -7.44 -11.49
CA PRO A 270 10.72 -6.70 -11.13
C PRO A 270 11.66 -7.51 -10.24
N HIS A 271 12.96 -7.28 -10.39
CA HIS A 271 13.98 -7.76 -9.45
C HIS A 271 14.24 -6.74 -8.34
N VAL A 272 14.06 -5.45 -8.62
CA VAL A 272 14.20 -4.36 -7.66
C VAL A 272 13.00 -3.43 -7.80
N LEU A 273 12.39 -3.06 -6.67
CA LEU A 273 11.36 -2.03 -6.57
C LEU A 273 12.00 -0.70 -6.16
N LEU A 274 11.79 0.33 -6.97
CA LEU A 274 12.12 1.72 -6.65
C LEU A 274 10.80 2.47 -6.43
N LEU A 275 10.47 2.81 -5.19
CA LEU A 275 9.20 3.44 -4.85
C LEU A 275 9.45 4.87 -4.34
N ASP A 276 9.07 5.87 -5.13
CA ASP A 276 9.19 7.30 -4.79
C ASP A 276 7.83 7.86 -4.31
N GLU A 277 7.71 8.04 -2.99
CA GLU A 277 6.52 8.49 -2.27
C GLU A 277 5.25 7.68 -2.63
N PRO A 278 5.24 6.35 -2.44
CA PRO A 278 4.12 5.49 -2.84
C PRO A 278 2.84 5.71 -2.01
N THR A 279 2.91 6.44 -0.90
CA THR A 279 1.80 6.60 0.06
C THR A 279 0.90 7.81 -0.21
N ASN A 280 1.30 8.76 -1.07
CA ASN A 280 0.61 10.05 -1.23
C ASN A 280 -0.89 9.98 -1.58
N HIS A 281 -1.31 8.92 -2.28
CA HIS A 281 -2.71 8.71 -2.70
C HIS A 281 -3.31 7.41 -2.16
N LEU A 282 -2.62 6.73 -1.24
CA LEU A 282 -3.08 5.48 -0.66
C LEU A 282 -3.77 5.71 0.68
N ASP A 283 -4.91 5.05 0.89
CA ASP A 283 -5.52 4.95 2.20
C ASP A 283 -4.69 4.04 3.13
N MET A 284 -5.01 4.06 4.43
CA MET A 284 -4.24 3.31 5.43
C MET A 284 -4.23 1.80 5.12
N GLN A 285 -5.38 1.26 4.70
CA GLN A 285 -5.52 -0.16 4.35
C GLN A 285 -4.65 -0.53 3.15
N CYS A 286 -4.51 0.35 2.16
CA CYS A 286 -3.62 0.16 1.03
C CYS A 286 -2.15 0.24 1.44
N ILE A 287 -1.79 1.14 2.36
CA ILE A 287 -0.42 1.24 2.89
C ILE A 287 -0.04 -0.06 3.62
N ASP A 288 -0.94 -0.59 4.45
CA ASP A 288 -0.73 -1.87 5.14
C ASP A 288 -0.62 -3.03 4.15
N ALA A 289 -1.49 -3.08 3.13
CA ALA A 289 -1.40 -4.08 2.07
C ALA A 289 -0.08 -3.99 1.29
N LEU A 290 0.39 -2.77 1.00
CA LEU A 290 1.68 -2.53 0.36
C LEU A 290 2.84 -3.01 1.23
N ALA A 291 2.81 -2.72 2.54
CA ALA A 291 3.84 -3.18 3.46
C ALA A 291 3.91 -4.72 3.52
N VAL A 292 2.75 -5.38 3.60
CA VAL A 292 2.66 -6.85 3.54
C VAL A 292 3.20 -7.39 2.22
N ALA A 293 2.88 -6.75 1.09
CA ALA A 293 3.35 -7.16 -0.23
C ALA A 293 4.88 -7.02 -0.36
N ILE A 294 5.44 -5.89 0.10
CA ILE A 294 6.87 -5.63 0.08
C ILE A 294 7.63 -6.62 0.98
N ASN A 295 7.10 -6.95 2.16
CA ASN A 295 7.73 -7.91 3.06
C ASN A 295 7.71 -9.35 2.52
N LYS A 296 6.74 -9.69 1.66
CA LYS A 296 6.70 -10.98 0.95
C LYS A 296 7.57 -10.98 -0.31
N PHE A 297 7.78 -9.83 -0.94
CA PHE A 297 8.59 -9.71 -2.14
C PHE A 297 10.03 -10.12 -1.86
N THR A 298 10.60 -10.96 -2.72
CA THR A 298 11.94 -11.53 -2.57
C THR A 298 13.05 -10.71 -3.22
N GLY A 299 12.71 -9.75 -4.07
CA GLY A 299 13.67 -8.86 -4.74
C GLY A 299 14.04 -7.64 -3.89
N GLY A 300 14.91 -6.77 -4.44
CA GLY A 300 15.46 -5.61 -3.72
C GLY A 300 14.45 -4.47 -3.60
N LEU A 301 14.57 -3.64 -2.58
CA LEU A 301 13.73 -2.46 -2.36
C LEU A 301 14.58 -1.22 -2.12
N VAL A 302 14.25 -0.15 -2.81
CA VAL A 302 14.64 1.22 -2.46
C VAL A 302 13.36 2.05 -2.34
N LEU A 303 13.05 2.48 -1.13
CA LEU A 303 11.86 3.25 -0.78
C LEU A 303 12.26 4.68 -0.43
N VAL A 304 11.73 5.66 -1.14
CA VAL A 304 11.69 7.06 -0.71
C VAL A 304 10.30 7.30 -0.14
N SER A 305 10.22 7.66 1.14
CA SER A 305 8.94 7.94 1.78
C SER A 305 9.15 8.88 2.97
N HIS A 306 8.14 9.69 3.25
CA HIS A 306 8.02 10.42 4.50
C HIS A 306 7.21 9.66 5.58
N ASP A 307 6.65 8.50 5.24
CA ASP A 307 5.91 7.66 6.17
C ASP A 307 6.85 6.79 7.03
N PHE A 308 7.07 7.24 8.26
CA PHE A 308 7.88 6.54 9.25
C PHE A 308 7.38 5.13 9.58
N ARG A 309 6.06 4.89 9.55
CA ARG A 309 5.48 3.59 9.84
C ARG A 309 5.78 2.62 8.70
N LEU A 310 5.51 3.01 7.46
CA LEU A 310 5.84 2.17 6.30
C LEU A 310 7.33 1.82 6.29
N ILE A 311 8.20 2.82 6.47
CA ILE A 311 9.65 2.61 6.53
C ILE A 311 10.01 1.62 7.65
N SER A 312 9.45 1.79 8.86
CA SER A 312 9.75 0.90 9.99
C SER A 312 9.33 -0.55 9.75
N GLN A 313 8.31 -0.78 8.90
CA GLN A 313 7.78 -2.10 8.62
C GLN A 313 8.55 -2.84 7.52
N VAL A 314 9.16 -2.12 6.58
CA VAL A 314 9.74 -2.73 5.35
C VAL A 314 11.23 -2.50 5.14
N ALA A 315 11.82 -1.48 5.77
CA ALA A 315 13.22 -1.14 5.57
C ALA A 315 14.12 -1.84 6.59
N GLY A 316 15.18 -2.49 6.10
CA GLY A 316 16.24 -3.08 6.92
C GLY A 316 17.42 -2.13 7.13
N GLN A 317 17.60 -1.15 6.24
CA GLN A 317 18.63 -0.13 6.34
C GLN A 317 18.12 1.23 5.89
N ILE A 318 18.69 2.29 6.45
CA ILE A 318 18.31 3.67 6.16
C ILE A 318 19.51 4.37 5.55
N TRP A 319 19.31 5.00 4.41
CA TRP A 319 20.30 5.83 3.75
C TRP A 319 19.89 7.28 3.86
N VAL A 320 20.79 8.12 4.36
CA VAL A 320 20.54 9.54 4.57
C VAL A 320 21.21 10.32 3.44
N CYS A 321 20.40 11.00 2.65
CA CYS A 321 20.80 11.91 1.60
C CYS A 321 20.98 13.31 2.21
N ASP A 322 22.22 13.70 2.50
CA ASP A 322 22.55 15.01 3.09
C ASP A 322 23.99 15.40 2.76
N LYS A 323 24.31 16.70 2.81
CA LYS A 323 25.68 17.24 2.63
C LYS A 323 26.43 16.69 1.41
N LYS A 324 25.73 16.64 0.27
CA LYS A 324 26.25 16.11 -1.01
C LYS A 324 26.69 14.64 -1.00
N THR A 325 26.24 13.86 -0.04
CA THR A 325 26.54 12.42 0.02
C THR A 325 25.31 11.63 0.43
N ILE A 326 25.42 10.30 0.32
CA ILE A 326 24.41 9.37 0.77
C ILE A 326 25.13 8.34 1.64
N ALA A 327 24.80 8.32 2.93
CA ALA A 327 25.47 7.47 3.89
C ALA A 327 24.47 6.59 4.65
N PRO A 328 24.84 5.34 4.98
CA PRO A 328 24.00 4.50 5.83
C PRO A 328 23.92 5.09 7.24
N TRP A 329 22.70 5.18 7.77
CA TRP A 329 22.44 5.57 9.14
C TRP A 329 22.67 4.38 10.08
N LYS A 330 23.42 4.62 11.17
CA LYS A 330 23.67 3.62 12.21
C LYS A 330 22.54 3.66 13.23
N GLY A 331 21.41 3.04 12.89
CA GLY A 331 20.25 2.93 13.76
C GLY A 331 18.97 2.64 12.98
N ASP A 332 17.86 2.60 13.70
CA ASP A 332 16.53 2.46 13.13
C ASP A 332 15.92 3.83 12.75
N ILE A 333 14.72 3.80 12.17
CA ILE A 333 14.06 5.03 11.72
C ILE A 333 13.61 5.91 12.90
N GLN A 334 13.35 5.30 14.06
CA GLN A 334 12.99 6.03 15.28
C GLN A 334 14.18 6.86 15.80
N SER A 335 15.38 6.28 15.83
CA SER A 335 16.61 6.98 16.20
C SER A 335 16.90 8.14 15.23
N TYR A 336 16.65 7.95 13.93
CA TYR A 336 16.75 9.01 12.93
C TYR A 336 15.72 10.13 13.17
N LYS A 337 14.46 9.79 13.48
CA LYS A 337 13.42 10.76 13.85
C LYS A 337 13.82 11.59 15.07
N GLN A 338 14.37 10.95 16.10
CA GLN A 338 14.86 11.64 17.30
C GLN A 338 16.05 12.56 16.98
N HIS A 339 16.96 12.14 16.12
CA HIS A 339 18.07 12.96 15.64
C HIS A 339 17.55 14.21 14.93
N LEU A 340 16.61 14.07 13.99
CA LEU A 340 15.97 15.20 13.31
C LEU A 340 15.29 16.16 14.28
N LYS A 341 14.55 15.64 15.27
CA LYS A 341 13.89 16.47 16.28
C LYS A 341 14.91 17.29 17.09
N LYS A 342 16.05 16.69 17.46
CA LYS A 342 17.12 17.40 18.17
C LYS A 342 17.75 18.50 17.30
N GLU A 343 18.02 18.22 16.03
CA GLU A 343 18.56 19.20 15.07
C GLU A 343 17.62 20.39 14.87
N VAL A 344 16.32 20.12 14.66
CA VAL A 344 15.31 21.17 14.52
C VAL A 344 15.21 22.01 15.79
N MET A 345 15.16 21.39 16.97
CA MET A 345 15.11 22.10 18.26
C MET A 345 16.36 22.95 18.52
N LYS A 346 17.55 22.54 18.04
CA LYS A 346 18.75 23.38 18.11
C LYS A 346 18.60 24.62 17.22
N LYS A 347 18.08 24.47 16.00
CA LYS A 347 17.83 25.60 15.08
C LYS A 347 16.79 26.59 15.59
N PHE A 348 15.82 26.16 16.39
CA PHE A 348 14.83 27.04 17.01
C PHE A 348 15.35 27.76 18.27
N LYS A 349 16.41 27.24 18.90
CA LYS A 349 17.02 27.82 20.10
C LYS A 349 18.21 28.74 19.79
N ALA A 350 18.81 28.58 18.61
CA ALA A 350 19.77 29.50 18.02
C ALA A 350 19.03 30.61 17.28
#